data_AF-A0A157ZHT6-F1
#
_entry.id   AF-A0A157ZHT6-F1
#
_cell.length_a   1.000
_cell.length_b   1.000
_cell.length_c   1.000
_cell.angle_alpha   90.00
_cell.angle_beta   90.00
_cell.angle_gamma   90.00
#
_symmetry.space_group_name_H-M   'P 1'
#
loop_
_entity.id
_entity.type
_entity.pdbx_description
1 polymer ?
#
loop_
_entity_poly.entity_id
_entity_poly.type
_entity_poly.pdbx_seq_one_letter_code
_entity_poly.pdbx_strand_id
1 'polypeptide(L)'
;MTQPTETAPLANEGRINGLRARVFSPTALQKLLAFASLILLLVFFSFASPAFMQMDNILGILQATAVNGVLAIAATFVIITGGIDLSVGTLMTFTAVICGVFLTFWHMPMWIGIVAAIVTGALCGTVSGTLTAKMKIPPFIATLGMMMLLKGLSLVVSADKPIYFTDTENFYMISQDSLIGYFLPSVPIPNAVLILFFLAIASSITLNRTALGRYTFALGSNEEAVRLSGVNVDRWKIAIYGLGGAICGIAGLLIASRLNSAQPALGQGYELDAIAAVVIGGTSLSGGSGTILGTIIGAFIMSVLTNGLRIMSVAQEWQIVVTGLIIILAVYADILRRKKSG
;
A
#
# COMPACT_ATOMS: atom_id res chain seq x y z
N MET A 1 -56.65 31.58 -34.10
CA MET A 1 -55.18 31.60 -34.35
C MET A 1 -54.49 31.04 -33.12
N THR A 2 -54.21 29.74 -33.11
CA THR A 2 -53.52 29.03 -32.03
C THR A 2 -52.04 28.94 -32.38
N GLN A 3 -51.17 29.49 -31.52
CA GLN A 3 -49.72 29.36 -31.68
C GLN A 3 -49.27 27.90 -31.48
N PRO A 4 -48.25 27.43 -32.20
CA PRO A 4 -47.67 26.11 -31.95
C PRO A 4 -46.78 26.15 -30.71
N THR A 5 -46.93 25.15 -29.85
CA THR A 5 -46.12 24.91 -28.66
C THR A 5 -44.72 24.43 -29.10
N GLU A 6 -43.69 25.20 -28.78
CA GLU A 6 -42.30 24.76 -28.88
C GLU A 6 -42.06 23.58 -27.94
N THR A 7 -41.68 22.44 -28.50
CA THR A 7 -41.16 21.29 -27.74
C THR A 7 -39.74 21.58 -27.30
N ALA A 8 -39.53 21.80 -26.00
CA ALA A 8 -38.22 21.97 -25.39
C ALA A 8 -37.39 20.66 -25.40
N PRO A 9 -36.11 20.66 -25.83
CA PRO A 9 -35.24 19.50 -25.69
C PRO A 9 -34.46 19.56 -24.36
N LEU A 10 -35.10 19.32 -23.22
CA LEU A 10 -34.46 19.48 -21.89
C LEU A 10 -33.90 18.20 -21.24
N ALA A 11 -33.97 17.04 -21.90
CA ALA A 11 -33.56 15.78 -21.26
C ALA A 11 -32.06 15.42 -21.43
N ASN A 12 -31.38 15.91 -22.47
CA ASN A 12 -30.04 15.42 -22.84
C ASN A 12 -28.90 16.33 -22.36
N GLU A 13 -29.12 17.64 -22.26
CA GLU A 13 -28.09 18.61 -21.83
C GLU A 13 -27.76 18.51 -20.33
N GLY A 14 -28.75 18.23 -19.48
CA GLY A 14 -28.55 18.05 -18.03
C GLY A 14 -27.68 16.83 -17.68
N ARG A 15 -27.71 15.79 -18.52
CA ARG A 15 -26.97 14.54 -18.31
C ARG A 15 -25.49 14.69 -18.67
N ILE A 16 -25.18 15.43 -19.74
CA ILE A 16 -23.81 15.77 -20.15
C ILE A 16 -23.16 16.74 -19.15
N ASN A 17 -23.92 17.72 -18.65
CA ASN A 17 -23.43 18.67 -17.64
C ASN A 17 -23.18 18.00 -16.27
N GLY A 18 -24.00 17.04 -15.86
CA GLY A 18 -23.76 16.23 -14.66
C GLY A 18 -22.53 15.31 -14.75
N LEU A 19 -22.29 14.72 -15.92
CA LEU A 19 -21.07 13.92 -16.18
C LEU A 19 -19.82 14.79 -16.19
N ARG A 20 -19.85 15.96 -16.84
CA ARG A 20 -18.75 16.94 -16.79
C ARG A 20 -18.48 17.40 -15.36
N ALA A 21 -19.52 17.79 -14.61
CA ALA A 21 -19.36 18.21 -13.20
C ALA A 21 -18.75 17.12 -12.30
N ARG A 22 -19.02 15.84 -12.57
CA ARG A 22 -18.46 14.71 -11.80
C ARG A 22 -17.00 14.41 -12.17
N VAL A 23 -16.65 14.53 -13.46
CA VAL A 23 -15.28 14.40 -13.97
C VAL A 23 -14.38 15.58 -13.52
N PHE A 24 -14.95 16.77 -13.37
CA PHE A 24 -14.24 17.97 -12.89
C PHE A 24 -14.31 18.18 -11.36
N SER A 25 -14.70 17.17 -10.59
CA SER A 25 -14.55 17.25 -9.12
C SER A 25 -13.05 17.29 -8.75
N PRO A 26 -12.62 18.07 -7.75
CA PRO A 26 -11.21 18.21 -7.36
C PRO A 26 -10.53 16.86 -7.10
N THR A 27 -11.28 15.90 -6.53
CA THR A 27 -10.82 14.54 -6.25
C THR A 27 -10.66 13.68 -7.52
N ALA A 28 -11.52 13.85 -8.53
CA ALA A 28 -11.41 13.13 -9.80
C ALA A 28 -10.22 13.66 -10.62
N LEU A 29 -10.01 14.97 -10.64
CA LEU A 29 -8.86 15.59 -11.29
C LEU A 29 -7.53 15.11 -10.69
N GLN A 30 -7.45 15.00 -9.36
CA GLN A 30 -6.25 14.49 -8.69
C GLN A 30 -5.90 13.05 -9.11
N LYS A 31 -6.92 12.18 -9.18
CA LYS A 31 -6.73 10.79 -9.64
C LYS A 31 -6.32 10.73 -11.12
N LEU A 32 -6.92 11.58 -11.95
CA LEU A 32 -6.57 11.70 -13.36
C LEU A 32 -5.11 12.15 -13.54
N LEU A 33 -4.66 13.13 -12.76
CA LEU A 33 -3.28 13.62 -12.80
C LEU A 33 -2.27 12.56 -12.36
N ALA A 34 -2.56 11.82 -11.27
CA ALA A 34 -1.71 10.72 -10.83
C ALA A 34 -1.68 9.58 -11.86
N PHE A 35 -2.82 9.27 -12.47
CA PHE A 35 -2.85 8.28 -13.56
C PHE A 35 -2.09 8.77 -14.79
N ALA A 36 -2.23 10.04 -15.16
CA ALA A 36 -1.49 10.64 -16.27
C ALA A 36 0.02 10.63 -16.02
N SER A 37 0.49 10.85 -14.78
CA SER A 37 1.92 10.76 -14.46
C SER A 37 2.44 9.33 -14.59
N LEU A 38 1.64 8.32 -14.21
CA LEU A 38 1.98 6.92 -14.45
C LEU A 38 2.13 6.61 -15.94
N ILE A 39 1.17 7.04 -16.77
CA ILE A 39 1.25 6.85 -18.23
C ILE A 39 2.48 7.55 -18.81
N LEU A 40 2.76 8.78 -18.37
CA LEU A 40 3.93 9.53 -18.82
C LEU A 40 5.24 8.80 -18.49
N LEU A 41 5.36 8.24 -17.29
CA LEU A 41 6.53 7.44 -16.91
C LEU A 41 6.67 6.17 -17.75
N LEU A 42 5.58 5.45 -18.00
CA LEU A 42 5.59 4.26 -18.85
C LEU A 42 6.06 4.61 -20.26
N VAL A 43 5.52 5.67 -20.86
CA VAL A 43 5.92 6.15 -22.18
C VAL A 43 7.40 6.55 -22.19
N PHE A 44 7.84 7.34 -21.21
CA PHE A 44 9.24 7.76 -21.10
C PHE A 44 10.21 6.57 -21.07
N PHE A 45 10.00 5.60 -20.16
CA PHE A 45 10.91 4.47 -20.04
C PHE A 45 10.84 3.49 -21.21
N SER A 46 9.69 3.42 -21.90
CA SER A 46 9.57 2.65 -23.15
C SER A 46 10.49 3.17 -24.24
N PHE A 47 10.66 4.49 -24.34
CA PHE A 47 11.59 5.11 -25.27
C PHE A 47 13.03 5.10 -24.75
N ALA A 48 13.23 5.20 -23.43
CA ALA A 48 14.56 5.24 -22.84
C ALA A 48 15.30 3.89 -22.91
N SER A 49 14.57 2.76 -22.86
CA SER A 49 15.17 1.43 -22.96
C SER A 49 14.23 0.44 -23.65
N PRO A 50 14.66 -0.22 -24.75
CA PRO A 50 13.88 -1.29 -25.38
C PRO A 50 13.59 -2.46 -24.43
N ALA A 51 14.45 -2.69 -23.43
CA ALA A 51 14.26 -3.74 -22.44
C ALA A 51 13.07 -3.45 -21.49
N PHE A 52 12.61 -2.20 -21.42
CA PHE A 52 11.57 -1.80 -20.47
C PHE A 52 10.21 -2.46 -20.77
N MET A 53 9.87 -2.60 -22.05
CA MET A 53 8.62 -3.22 -22.49
C MET A 53 8.71 -4.74 -22.68
N GLN A 54 9.83 -5.37 -22.33
CA GLN A 54 9.94 -6.82 -22.32
C GLN A 54 9.02 -7.42 -21.25
N MET A 55 8.39 -8.56 -21.58
CA MET A 55 7.43 -9.22 -20.70
C MET A 55 8.02 -9.49 -19.32
N ASP A 56 9.23 -10.05 -19.24
CA ASP A 56 9.90 -10.35 -17.97
C ASP A 56 10.06 -9.12 -17.08
N ASN A 57 10.37 -7.97 -17.70
CA ASN A 57 10.48 -6.71 -16.98
C ASN A 57 9.13 -6.22 -16.47
N ILE A 58 8.08 -6.29 -17.31
CA ILE A 58 6.71 -5.92 -16.91
C ILE A 58 6.24 -6.81 -15.75
N LEU A 59 6.43 -8.14 -15.84
CA LEU A 59 6.09 -9.07 -14.76
C LEU A 59 6.90 -8.77 -13.50
N GLY A 60 8.18 -8.41 -13.63
CA GLY A 60 9.02 -7.95 -12.53
C GLY A 60 8.50 -6.69 -11.85
N ILE A 61 8.05 -5.69 -12.62
CA ILE A 61 7.38 -4.49 -12.09
C ILE A 61 6.13 -4.90 -11.33
N LEU A 62 5.26 -5.73 -11.93
CA LEU A 62 4.01 -6.18 -11.32
C LEU A 62 4.25 -6.90 -9.98
N GLN A 63 5.23 -7.80 -9.89
CA GLN A 63 5.59 -8.47 -8.63
C GLN A 63 6.13 -7.50 -7.58
N ALA A 64 6.97 -6.55 -7.98
CA ALA A 64 7.47 -5.52 -7.06
C ALA A 64 6.35 -4.62 -6.55
N THR A 65 5.44 -4.21 -7.44
CA THR A 65 4.25 -3.43 -7.09
C THR A 65 3.31 -4.22 -6.19
N ALA A 66 3.19 -5.54 -6.36
CA ALA A 66 2.36 -6.36 -5.46
C ALA A 66 2.81 -6.22 -4.00
N VAL A 67 4.10 -6.36 -3.72
CA VAL A 67 4.64 -6.23 -2.35
C VAL A 67 4.49 -4.80 -1.83
N ASN A 68 5.01 -3.81 -2.57
CA ASN A 68 4.99 -2.41 -2.14
C ASN A 68 3.57 -1.83 -2.09
N GLY A 69 2.69 -2.27 -2.97
CA GLY A 69 1.29 -1.89 -3.00
C GLY A 69 0.52 -2.41 -1.80
N VAL A 70 0.76 -3.66 -1.37
CA VAL A 70 0.14 -4.20 -0.15
C VAL A 70 0.61 -3.43 1.09
N LEU A 71 1.90 -3.11 1.19
CA LEU A 71 2.41 -2.23 2.25
C LEU A 71 1.80 -0.82 2.20
N ALA A 72 1.67 -0.25 1.00
CA ALA A 72 1.06 1.06 0.82
C ALA A 72 -0.43 1.05 1.23
N ILE A 73 -1.17 -0.04 0.99
CA ILE A 73 -2.54 -0.21 1.50
C ILE A 73 -2.55 -0.17 3.03
N ALA A 74 -1.65 -0.90 3.70
CA ALA A 74 -1.54 -0.86 5.17
C ALA A 74 -1.26 0.56 5.68
N ALA A 75 -0.26 1.22 5.09
CA ALA A 75 0.11 2.59 5.42
C ALA A 75 -1.03 3.59 5.15
N THR A 76 -1.87 3.37 4.14
CA THR A 76 -3.01 4.24 3.81
C THR A 76 -3.98 4.35 4.99
N PHE A 77 -4.33 3.22 5.62
CA PHE A 77 -5.24 3.24 6.77
C PHE A 77 -4.68 4.05 7.93
N VAL A 78 -3.39 3.89 8.24
CA VAL A 78 -2.74 4.62 9.33
C VAL A 78 -2.62 6.11 9.00
N ILE A 79 -2.16 6.45 7.80
CA ILE A 79 -1.97 7.85 7.37
C ILE A 79 -3.28 8.62 7.34
N ILE A 80 -4.38 8.00 6.91
CA ILE A 80 -5.69 8.67 6.94
C ILE A 80 -6.08 9.05 8.38
N THR A 81 -5.66 8.33 9.42
CA THR A 81 -5.91 8.73 10.82
C THR A 81 -5.05 9.90 11.32
N GLY A 82 -4.12 10.41 10.50
CA GLY A 82 -3.11 11.39 10.90
C GLY A 82 -1.89 10.77 11.61
N GLY A 83 -1.77 9.44 11.59
CA GLY A 83 -0.59 8.72 12.08
C GLY A 83 0.44 8.44 11.00
N ILE A 84 1.65 8.05 11.39
CA ILE A 84 2.67 7.53 10.49
C ILE A 84 3.20 6.25 11.12
N ASP A 85 3.21 5.16 10.34
CA ASP A 85 3.78 3.88 10.74
C ASP A 85 5.07 3.59 9.98
N LEU A 86 6.20 3.78 10.67
CA LEU A 86 7.52 3.47 10.14
C LEU A 86 7.89 1.98 10.21
N SER A 87 7.12 1.18 10.94
CA SER A 87 7.45 -0.23 11.16
C SER A 87 7.02 -1.15 10.02
N VAL A 88 6.20 -0.69 9.07
CA VAL A 88 5.55 -1.53 8.05
C VAL A 88 6.51 -2.44 7.28
N GLY A 89 7.70 -1.94 6.91
CA GLY A 89 8.73 -2.71 6.21
C GLY A 89 9.37 -3.77 7.11
N THR A 90 9.83 -3.40 8.30
CA THR A 90 10.39 -4.34 9.28
C THR A 90 9.35 -5.33 9.83
N LEU A 91 8.06 -4.97 9.85
CA LEU A 91 6.97 -5.85 10.24
C LEU A 91 6.68 -6.90 9.17
N MET A 92 6.71 -6.51 7.90
CA MET A 92 6.72 -7.46 6.78
C MET A 92 7.86 -8.47 6.91
N THR A 93 9.07 -8.02 7.21
CA THR A 93 10.21 -8.93 7.44
C THR A 93 10.01 -9.84 8.64
N PHE A 94 9.56 -9.31 9.78
CA PHE A 94 9.36 -10.12 10.97
C PHE A 94 8.28 -11.19 10.76
N THR A 95 7.17 -10.84 10.12
CA THR A 95 6.10 -11.80 9.80
C THR A 95 6.55 -12.87 8.80
N ALA A 96 7.41 -12.53 7.83
CA ALA A 96 8.08 -13.51 6.97
C ALA A 96 8.99 -14.47 7.76
N VAL A 97 9.77 -13.95 8.72
CA VAL A 97 10.62 -14.77 9.60
C VAL A 97 9.78 -15.71 10.45
N ILE A 98 8.68 -15.23 11.03
CA ILE A 98 7.75 -16.09 11.80
C ILE A 98 7.13 -17.17 10.90
N CYS A 99 6.74 -16.84 9.67
CA CYS A 99 6.34 -17.86 8.69
C CYS A 99 7.45 -18.92 8.51
N GLY A 100 8.70 -18.49 8.35
CA GLY A 100 9.89 -19.34 8.30
C GLY A 100 10.03 -20.27 9.51
N VAL A 101 9.83 -19.76 10.72
CA VAL A 101 9.90 -20.57 11.94
C VAL A 101 8.86 -21.70 11.91
N PHE A 102 7.61 -21.38 11.59
CA PHE A 102 6.53 -22.37 11.60
C PHE A 102 6.73 -23.43 10.52
N LEU A 103 7.09 -23.04 9.30
CA LEU A 103 7.21 -23.96 8.17
C LEU A 103 8.52 -24.75 8.20
N THR A 104 9.64 -24.09 8.45
CA THR A 104 10.97 -24.69 8.32
C THR A 104 11.49 -25.26 9.63
N PHE A 105 11.28 -24.62 10.78
CA PHE A 105 11.81 -25.13 12.06
C PHE A 105 10.82 -26.02 12.81
N TRP A 106 9.53 -25.73 12.74
CA TRP A 106 8.49 -26.52 13.40
C TRP A 106 7.80 -27.50 12.46
N HIS A 107 8.14 -27.48 11.17
CA HIS A 107 7.57 -28.38 10.15
C HIS A 107 6.03 -28.40 10.12
N MET A 108 5.42 -27.24 10.42
CA MET A 108 3.98 -27.08 10.40
C MET A 108 3.47 -26.96 8.96
N PRO A 109 2.23 -27.38 8.68
CA PRO A 109 1.65 -27.25 7.35
C PRO A 109 1.54 -25.79 6.89
N MET A 110 1.62 -25.57 5.58
CA MET A 110 1.66 -24.24 4.94
C MET A 110 0.62 -23.25 5.47
N TRP A 111 -0.63 -23.71 5.63
CA TRP A 111 -1.72 -22.85 6.10
C TRP A 111 -1.49 -22.31 7.51
N ILE A 112 -0.80 -23.05 8.39
CA ILE A 112 -0.45 -22.56 9.73
C ILE A 112 0.61 -21.46 9.62
N GLY A 113 1.63 -21.60 8.76
CA GLY A 113 2.62 -20.54 8.53
C GLY A 113 1.99 -19.26 7.99
N ILE A 114 1.05 -19.39 7.05
CA ILE A 114 0.26 -18.27 6.51
C ILE A 114 -0.52 -17.55 7.62
N VAL A 115 -1.27 -18.31 8.43
CA VAL A 115 -2.05 -17.75 9.54
C VAL A 115 -1.13 -17.11 10.58
N ALA A 116 -0.01 -17.75 10.92
CA ALA A 116 0.97 -17.24 11.88
C ALA A 116 1.56 -15.89 11.43
N ALA A 117 1.88 -15.73 10.14
CA ALA A 117 2.37 -14.46 9.60
C ALA A 117 1.34 -13.33 9.74
N ILE A 118 0.08 -13.60 9.35
CA ILE A 118 -1.00 -12.61 9.41
C ILE A 118 -1.34 -12.24 10.86
N VAL A 119 -1.47 -13.23 11.74
CA VAL A 119 -1.76 -13.03 13.17
C VAL A 119 -0.63 -12.28 13.85
N THR A 120 0.63 -12.63 13.59
CA THR A 120 1.79 -11.87 14.11
C THR A 120 1.74 -10.42 13.66
N GLY A 121 1.44 -10.20 12.38
CA GLY A 121 1.22 -8.87 11.82
C GLY A 121 0.15 -8.09 12.60
N ALA A 122 -1.02 -8.69 12.78
CA ALA A 122 -2.14 -8.11 13.51
C ALA A 122 -1.79 -7.80 14.98
N LEU A 123 -1.08 -8.69 15.66
CA LEU A 123 -0.65 -8.51 17.05
C LEU A 123 0.32 -7.34 17.17
N CYS A 124 1.36 -7.30 16.34
CA CYS A 124 2.33 -6.20 16.32
C CYS A 124 1.65 -4.86 15.98
N GLY A 125 0.77 -4.83 14.99
CA GLY A 125 -0.03 -3.65 14.66
C GLY A 125 -0.92 -3.21 15.83
N THR A 126 -1.56 -4.16 16.52
CA THR A 126 -2.38 -3.88 17.72
C THR A 126 -1.53 -3.29 18.85
N VAL A 127 -0.29 -3.75 19.03
CA VAL A 127 0.67 -3.17 19.99
C VAL A 127 1.01 -1.73 19.62
N SER A 128 1.40 -1.46 18.37
CA SER A 128 1.64 -0.10 17.87
C SER A 128 0.42 0.80 18.08
N GLY A 129 -0.76 0.32 17.70
CA GLY A 129 -2.03 1.01 17.91
C GLY A 129 -2.31 1.29 19.39
N THR A 130 -1.95 0.37 20.29
CA THR A 130 -2.15 0.54 21.74
C THR A 130 -1.17 1.55 22.33
N LEU A 131 0.09 1.53 21.91
CA LEU A 131 1.11 2.53 22.26
C LEU A 131 0.65 3.94 21.87
N THR A 132 0.12 4.08 20.65
CA THR A 132 -0.38 5.36 20.17
C THR A 132 -1.70 5.78 20.82
N ALA A 133 -2.66 4.87 20.91
CA ALA A 133 -4.01 5.18 21.34
C ALA A 133 -4.13 5.33 22.86
N LYS A 134 -3.64 4.35 23.64
CA LYS A 134 -3.82 4.33 25.10
C LYS A 134 -2.67 5.01 25.83
N MET A 135 -1.44 4.73 25.43
CA MET A 135 -0.26 5.32 26.09
C MET A 135 0.05 6.73 25.59
N LYS A 136 -0.70 7.22 24.59
CA LYS A 136 -0.58 8.56 24.00
C LYS A 136 0.83 8.88 23.51
N ILE A 137 1.60 7.86 23.15
CA ILE A 137 2.91 8.02 22.52
C ILE A 137 2.68 8.51 21.08
N PRO A 138 3.38 9.56 20.61
CA PRO A 138 3.26 10.01 19.23
C PRO A 138 3.45 8.86 18.23
N PRO A 139 2.59 8.71 17.20
CA PRO A 139 2.63 7.59 16.25
C PRO A 139 4.01 7.29 15.66
N PHE A 140 4.71 8.36 15.25
CA PHE A 140 6.04 8.28 14.68
C PHE A 140 7.05 7.63 15.64
N ILE A 141 7.02 7.98 16.93
CA ILE A 141 7.95 7.44 17.95
C ILE A 141 7.60 6.00 18.30
N ALA A 142 6.30 5.71 18.48
CA ALA A 142 5.84 4.35 18.79
C ALA A 142 6.24 3.37 17.67
N THR A 143 6.07 3.78 16.41
CA THR A 143 6.33 2.92 15.25
C THR A 143 7.81 2.88 14.88
N LEU A 144 8.58 3.94 15.14
CA LEU A 144 10.05 3.89 15.07
C LEU A 144 10.63 2.90 16.09
N GLY A 145 10.12 2.92 17.33
CA GLY A 145 10.51 1.94 18.35
C GLY A 145 10.16 0.51 17.94
N MET A 146 8.94 0.32 17.42
CA MET A 146 8.51 -0.98 16.89
C MET A 146 9.37 -1.43 15.70
N MET A 147 9.75 -0.52 14.81
CA MET A 147 10.65 -0.80 13.69
C MET A 147 11.98 -1.38 14.15
N MET A 148 12.61 -0.75 15.16
CA MET A 148 13.87 -1.22 15.73
C MET A 148 13.72 -2.56 16.45
N LEU A 149 12.63 -2.72 17.21
CA LEU A 149 12.33 -3.96 17.92
C LEU A 149 12.15 -5.13 16.93
N LEU A 150 11.32 -4.95 15.90
CA LEU A 150 11.03 -5.99 14.92
C LEU A 150 12.25 -6.33 14.05
N LYS A 151 13.07 -5.33 13.71
CA LYS A 151 14.35 -5.55 13.04
C LYS A 151 15.27 -6.43 13.90
N GLY A 152 15.43 -6.08 15.17
CA GLY A 152 16.26 -6.87 16.11
C GLY A 152 15.72 -8.28 16.33
N LEU A 153 14.41 -8.43 16.57
CA LEU A 153 13.79 -9.73 16.75
C LEU A 153 13.88 -10.62 15.50
N SER A 154 13.78 -10.03 14.30
CA SER A 154 13.97 -10.77 13.05
C SER A 154 15.35 -11.41 12.99
N LEU A 155 16.39 -10.67 13.39
CA LEU A 155 17.78 -11.17 13.45
C LEU A 155 17.97 -12.22 14.54
N VAL A 156 17.45 -11.98 15.75
CA VAL A 156 17.54 -12.93 16.88
C VAL A 156 16.86 -14.26 16.56
N VAL A 157 15.62 -14.22 16.06
CA VAL A 157 14.83 -15.43 15.76
C VAL A 157 15.43 -16.23 14.61
N SER A 158 16.03 -15.56 13.63
CA SER A 158 16.65 -16.20 12.47
C SER A 158 18.12 -16.57 12.67
N ALA A 159 18.70 -16.25 13.83
CA ALA A 159 20.14 -16.38 14.11
C ALA A 159 21.02 -15.76 13.00
N ASP A 160 20.65 -14.54 12.58
CA ASP A 160 21.31 -13.74 11.54
C ASP A 160 21.37 -14.38 10.13
N LYS A 161 20.56 -15.43 9.87
CA LYS A 161 20.57 -16.17 8.61
C LYS A 161 19.22 -16.15 7.90
N PRO A 162 19.17 -16.17 6.56
CA PRO A 162 17.92 -16.41 5.84
C PRO A 162 17.33 -17.78 6.20
N ILE A 163 16.01 -17.83 6.39
CA ILE A 163 15.27 -19.09 6.53
C ILE A 163 14.75 -19.46 5.14
N TYR A 164 15.25 -20.55 4.57
CA TYR A 164 14.84 -21.01 3.24
C TYR A 164 13.58 -21.87 3.33
N PHE A 165 12.71 -21.74 2.32
CA PHE A 165 11.48 -22.54 2.18
C PHE A 165 11.65 -23.68 1.16
N THR A 166 12.88 -24.13 0.92
CA THR A 166 13.21 -25.16 -0.09
C THR A 166 12.44 -26.46 0.13
N ASP A 167 12.25 -26.85 1.39
CA ASP A 167 11.53 -28.07 1.78
C ASP A 167 10.02 -27.86 1.93
N THR A 168 9.53 -26.62 1.72
CA THR A 168 8.11 -26.30 1.77
C THR A 168 7.54 -26.33 0.35
N GLU A 169 6.95 -27.46 -0.01
CA GLU A 169 6.31 -27.64 -1.31
C GLU A 169 5.37 -26.49 -1.66
N ASN A 170 5.45 -25.99 -2.89
CA ASN A 170 4.54 -25.00 -3.47
C ASN A 170 4.51 -23.62 -2.78
N PHE A 171 5.37 -23.34 -1.80
CA PHE A 171 5.35 -22.03 -1.12
C PHE A 171 5.64 -20.87 -2.07
N TYR A 172 6.58 -21.05 -3.00
CA TYR A 172 6.91 -20.05 -4.03
C TYR A 172 5.73 -19.74 -4.97
N MET A 173 4.77 -20.66 -5.12
CA MET A 173 3.62 -20.51 -6.00
C MET A 173 2.62 -19.44 -5.51
N ILE A 174 2.65 -19.11 -4.21
CA ILE A 174 1.80 -18.04 -3.64
C ILE A 174 2.07 -16.71 -4.36
N SER A 175 3.33 -16.40 -4.66
CA SER A 175 3.72 -15.16 -5.35
C SER A 175 4.01 -15.34 -6.83
N GLN A 176 4.72 -16.42 -7.20
CA GLN A 176 5.34 -16.54 -8.52
C GLN A 176 4.47 -17.26 -9.56
N ASP A 177 3.65 -18.23 -9.14
CA ASP A 177 2.78 -18.95 -10.06
C ASP A 177 1.70 -18.01 -10.65
N SER A 178 1.03 -18.44 -11.72
CA SER A 178 0.05 -17.64 -12.41
C SER A 178 -1.24 -18.41 -12.65
N LEU A 179 -2.24 -18.20 -11.79
CA LEU A 179 -3.59 -18.72 -12.01
C LEU A 179 -4.19 -18.23 -13.34
N ILE A 180 -3.91 -16.99 -13.73
CA ILE A 180 -4.33 -16.43 -15.03
C ILE A 180 -3.56 -17.08 -16.18
N GLY A 181 -2.28 -17.41 -15.99
CA GLY A 181 -1.44 -18.06 -17.01
C GLY A 181 -1.98 -19.41 -17.48
N TYR A 182 -2.71 -20.14 -16.62
CA TYR A 182 -3.40 -21.37 -17.04
C TYR A 182 -4.53 -21.11 -18.04
N PHE A 183 -5.23 -19.97 -17.94
CA PHE A 183 -6.32 -19.59 -18.86
C PHE A 183 -5.83 -18.74 -20.04
N LEU A 184 -4.77 -17.95 -19.84
CA LEU A 184 -4.23 -17.02 -20.81
C LEU A 184 -2.68 -17.09 -20.81
N PRO A 185 -2.09 -18.09 -21.49
CA PRO A 185 -0.65 -18.35 -21.45
C PRO A 185 0.22 -17.18 -21.94
N SER A 186 -0.35 -16.30 -22.76
CA SER A 186 0.33 -15.12 -23.31
C SER A 186 0.59 -14.02 -22.27
N VAL A 187 -0.10 -14.03 -21.13
CA VAL A 187 0.04 -13.01 -20.08
C VAL A 187 0.00 -13.68 -18.69
N PRO A 188 1.11 -14.32 -18.26
CA PRO A 188 1.16 -15.03 -16.98
C PRO A 188 1.29 -14.04 -15.81
N ILE A 189 0.18 -13.40 -15.44
CA ILE A 189 0.13 -12.45 -14.31
C ILE A 189 0.44 -13.21 -13.01
N PRO A 190 1.47 -12.81 -12.23
CA PRO A 190 1.83 -13.48 -10.99
C PRO A 190 0.72 -13.41 -9.93
N ASN A 191 0.56 -14.47 -9.15
CA ASN A 191 -0.45 -14.58 -8.10
C ASN A 191 -0.34 -13.46 -7.06
N ALA A 192 0.87 -12.94 -6.80
CA ALA A 192 1.08 -11.77 -5.94
C ALA A 192 0.23 -10.55 -6.37
N VAL A 193 0.08 -10.34 -7.69
CA VAL A 193 -0.71 -9.23 -8.26
C VAL A 193 -2.19 -9.44 -8.00
N LEU A 194 -2.67 -10.68 -8.08
CA LEU A 194 -4.06 -11.03 -7.77
C LEU A 194 -4.36 -10.78 -6.28
N ILE A 195 -3.43 -11.16 -5.40
CA ILE A 195 -3.52 -10.89 -3.97
C ILE A 195 -3.54 -9.38 -3.70
N LEU A 196 -2.70 -8.59 -4.38
CA LEU A 196 -2.73 -7.14 -4.30
C LEU A 196 -4.11 -6.58 -4.67
N PHE A 197 -4.66 -6.95 -5.83
CA PHE A 197 -5.95 -6.42 -6.28
C PHE A 197 -7.11 -6.89 -5.40
N PHE A 198 -7.09 -8.14 -4.95
CA PHE A 198 -8.04 -8.65 -3.97
C PHE A 198 -8.03 -7.81 -2.69
N LEU A 199 -6.83 -7.57 -2.13
CA LEU A 199 -6.67 -6.70 -0.96
C LEU A 199 -7.08 -5.27 -1.25
N ALA A 200 -6.75 -4.71 -2.41
CA ALA A 200 -7.16 -3.36 -2.78
C ALA A 200 -8.69 -3.23 -2.82
N ILE A 201 -9.40 -4.22 -3.36
CA ILE A 201 -10.86 -4.26 -3.38
C ILE A 201 -11.41 -4.40 -1.95
N ALA A 202 -10.90 -5.37 -1.18
CA ALA A 202 -11.34 -5.61 0.20
C ALA A 202 -11.11 -4.38 1.11
N SER A 203 -9.94 -3.75 1.00
CA SER A 203 -9.60 -2.52 1.70
C SER A 203 -10.41 -1.33 1.22
N SER A 204 -10.72 -1.24 -0.07
CA SER A 204 -11.60 -0.19 -0.61
C SER A 204 -13.03 -0.32 -0.07
N ILE A 205 -13.56 -1.53 -0.02
CA ILE A 205 -14.87 -1.80 0.61
C ILE A 205 -14.80 -1.47 2.09
N THR A 206 -13.75 -1.90 2.79
CA THR A 206 -13.55 -1.59 4.21
C THR A 206 -13.55 -0.08 4.46
N LEU A 207 -12.78 0.67 3.68
CA LEU A 207 -12.61 2.11 3.82
C LEU A 207 -13.90 2.89 3.48
N ASN A 208 -14.67 2.46 2.48
CA ASN A 208 -15.83 3.22 1.99
C ASN A 208 -17.19 2.74 2.53
N ARG A 209 -17.29 1.49 3.01
CA ARG A 209 -18.58 0.85 3.33
C ARG A 209 -18.70 0.36 4.77
N THR A 210 -17.64 0.41 5.58
CA THR A 210 -17.68 -0.09 6.98
C THR A 210 -17.57 1.02 8.02
N ALA A 211 -17.92 0.69 9.26
CA ALA A 211 -17.70 1.59 10.40
C ALA A 211 -16.21 1.90 10.61
N LEU A 212 -15.32 0.93 10.41
CA LEU A 212 -13.88 1.12 10.51
C LEU A 212 -13.43 2.24 9.58
N GLY A 213 -13.83 2.19 8.31
CA GLY A 213 -13.51 3.24 7.33
C GLY A 213 -14.04 4.62 7.71
N ARG A 214 -15.30 4.71 8.18
CA ARG A 214 -15.87 6.00 8.66
C ARG A 214 -15.05 6.60 9.78
N TYR A 215 -14.66 5.80 10.77
CA TYR A 215 -13.84 6.28 11.88
C TYR A 215 -12.39 6.52 11.48
N THR A 216 -11.85 5.80 10.49
CA THR A 216 -10.53 6.10 9.92
C THR A 216 -10.48 7.55 9.40
N PHE A 217 -11.45 7.98 8.60
CA PHE A 217 -11.52 9.37 8.15
C PHE A 217 -11.84 10.35 9.27
N ALA A 218 -12.82 10.06 10.13
CA ALA A 218 -13.25 10.97 11.18
C ALA A 218 -12.12 11.29 12.18
N LEU A 219 -11.32 10.28 12.55
CA LEU A 219 -10.17 10.44 13.42
C LEU A 219 -9.11 11.36 12.81
N GLY A 220 -8.82 11.21 11.52
CA GLY A 220 -7.86 12.09 10.84
C GLY A 220 -8.37 13.49 10.56
N SER A 221 -9.69 13.69 10.44
CA SER A 221 -10.27 15.03 10.29
C SER A 221 -10.26 15.80 11.61
N ASN A 222 -10.79 15.20 12.69
CA ASN A 222 -10.79 15.80 14.02
C ASN A 222 -11.04 14.74 15.11
N GLU A 223 -9.96 14.18 15.65
CA GLU A 223 -10.02 13.20 16.73
C GLU A 223 -10.75 13.72 17.98
N GLU A 224 -10.57 15.00 18.33
CA GLU A 224 -11.19 15.61 19.50
C GLU A 224 -12.72 15.63 19.35
N ALA A 225 -13.22 16.03 18.18
CA ALA A 225 -14.65 16.02 17.87
C ALA A 225 -15.25 14.60 17.93
N VAL A 226 -14.51 13.60 17.45
CA VAL A 226 -14.92 12.19 17.55
C VAL A 226 -15.02 11.78 19.03
N ARG A 227 -14.05 12.16 19.87
CA ARG A 227 -14.09 11.86 21.30
C ARG A 227 -15.25 12.55 22.01
N LEU A 228 -15.47 13.84 21.75
CA LEU A 228 -16.57 14.61 22.33
C LEU A 228 -17.96 14.11 21.88
N SER A 229 -18.03 13.43 20.74
CA SER A 229 -19.25 12.74 20.27
C SER A 229 -19.55 11.40 20.98
N GLY A 230 -18.75 11.01 21.99
CA GLY A 230 -18.94 9.79 22.78
C GLY A 230 -18.36 8.52 22.14
N VAL A 231 -17.59 8.65 21.06
CA VAL A 231 -16.96 7.50 20.40
C VAL A 231 -15.65 7.15 21.10
N ASN A 232 -15.44 5.85 21.34
CA ASN A 232 -14.16 5.35 21.85
C ASN A 232 -13.09 5.39 20.75
N VAL A 233 -12.37 6.53 20.68
CA VAL A 233 -11.27 6.77 19.74
C VAL A 233 -10.19 5.69 19.83
N ASP A 234 -9.85 5.28 21.06
CA ASP A 234 -8.72 4.38 21.28
C ASP A 234 -8.97 3.01 20.63
N ARG A 235 -10.19 2.47 20.77
CA ARG A 235 -10.59 1.20 20.16
C ARG A 235 -10.43 1.24 18.64
N TRP A 236 -10.84 2.33 18.00
CA TRP A 236 -10.78 2.44 16.53
C TRP A 236 -9.34 2.61 16.05
N LYS A 237 -8.52 3.42 16.71
CA LYS A 237 -7.08 3.52 16.42
C LYS A 237 -6.39 2.16 16.53
N ILE A 238 -6.63 1.43 17.62
CA ILE A 238 -6.04 0.09 17.82
C ILE A 238 -6.45 -0.86 16.68
N ALA A 239 -7.74 -0.89 16.33
CA ALA A 239 -8.23 -1.74 15.24
C ALA A 239 -7.63 -1.37 13.87
N ILE A 240 -7.40 -0.08 13.62
CA ILE A 240 -6.81 0.41 12.36
C ILE A 240 -5.35 -0.03 12.22
N TYR A 241 -4.54 0.13 13.28
CA TYR A 241 -3.15 -0.34 13.25
C TYR A 241 -3.08 -1.88 13.25
N GLY A 242 -3.97 -2.57 13.95
CA GLY A 242 -4.08 -4.03 13.89
C GLY A 242 -4.40 -4.54 12.48
N LEU A 243 -5.34 -3.91 11.78
CA LEU A 243 -5.63 -4.21 10.38
C LEU A 243 -4.43 -3.92 9.47
N GLY A 244 -3.77 -2.77 9.65
CA GLY A 244 -2.54 -2.43 8.92
C GLY A 244 -1.46 -3.49 9.11
N GLY A 245 -1.25 -3.92 10.36
CA GLY A 245 -0.32 -5.00 10.68
C GLY A 245 -0.67 -6.34 10.05
N ALA A 246 -1.96 -6.72 10.02
CA ALA A 246 -2.41 -7.94 9.33
C ALA A 246 -2.08 -7.89 7.82
N ILE A 247 -2.28 -6.73 7.19
CA ILE A 247 -1.95 -6.51 5.78
C ILE A 247 -0.44 -6.57 5.56
N CYS A 248 0.38 -6.03 6.48
CA CYS A 248 1.84 -6.21 6.46
C CYS A 248 2.25 -7.69 6.59
N GLY A 249 1.51 -8.50 7.36
CA GLY A 249 1.69 -9.96 7.41
C GLY A 249 1.51 -10.63 6.05
N ILE A 250 0.51 -10.19 5.26
CA ILE A 250 0.31 -10.67 3.89
C ILE A 250 1.45 -10.21 2.97
N ALA A 251 1.91 -8.96 3.09
CA ALA A 251 3.11 -8.52 2.36
C ALA A 251 4.34 -9.38 2.70
N GLY A 252 4.46 -9.80 3.97
CA GLY A 252 5.52 -10.69 4.45
C GLY A 252 5.50 -12.03 3.73
N LEU A 253 4.32 -12.62 3.59
CA LEU A 253 4.13 -13.84 2.80
C LEU A 253 4.48 -13.64 1.33
N LEU A 254 4.05 -12.52 0.73
CA LEU A 254 4.33 -12.24 -0.69
C LEU A 254 5.82 -12.14 -0.97
N ILE A 255 6.57 -11.38 -0.14
CA ILE A 255 8.00 -11.22 -0.35
C ILE A 255 8.77 -12.51 -0.02
N ALA A 256 8.37 -13.23 1.02
CA ALA A 256 8.95 -14.52 1.40
C ALA A 256 8.79 -15.56 0.29
N SER A 257 7.59 -15.68 -0.26
CA SER A 257 7.26 -16.59 -1.37
C SER A 257 7.99 -16.20 -2.65
N ARG A 258 8.08 -14.90 -2.95
CA ARG A 258 8.82 -14.39 -4.11
C ARG A 258 10.31 -14.74 -4.04
N LEU A 259 10.91 -14.65 -2.85
CA LEU A 259 12.35 -14.92 -2.65
C LEU A 259 12.64 -16.37 -2.27
N ASN A 260 11.60 -17.20 -2.12
CA ASN A 260 11.63 -18.53 -1.51
C ASN A 260 12.49 -18.59 -0.23
N SER A 261 12.53 -17.48 0.51
CA SER A 261 13.29 -17.32 1.75
C SER A 261 12.77 -16.14 2.57
N ALA A 262 12.85 -16.24 3.89
CA ALA A 262 12.65 -15.12 4.79
C ALA A 262 14.01 -14.48 5.10
N GLN A 263 14.21 -13.24 4.64
CA GLN A 263 15.45 -12.50 4.82
C GLN A 263 15.31 -11.49 5.97
N PRO A 264 16.01 -11.67 7.11
CA PRO A 264 15.78 -10.89 8.33
C PRO A 264 16.20 -9.41 8.25
N ALA A 265 16.97 -9.02 7.22
CA ALA A 265 17.44 -7.64 7.01
C ALA A 265 16.75 -6.90 5.84
N LEU A 266 15.77 -7.51 5.18
CA LEU A 266 15.24 -7.01 3.90
C LEU A 266 14.34 -5.76 4.02
N GLY A 267 13.54 -5.67 5.07
CA GLY A 267 12.40 -4.75 5.12
C GLY A 267 12.74 -3.28 5.36
N GLN A 268 14.00 -2.92 5.60
CA GLN A 268 14.38 -1.54 5.84
C GLN A 268 14.25 -0.71 4.55
N GLY A 269 13.63 0.47 4.64
CA GLY A 269 13.39 1.38 3.51
C GLY A 269 12.06 1.15 2.81
N TYR A 270 11.45 -0.03 2.93
CA TYR A 270 10.13 -0.32 2.35
C TYR A 270 9.03 0.55 2.96
N GLU A 271 9.20 1.01 4.21
CA GLU A 271 8.33 2.00 4.84
C GLU A 271 8.32 3.33 4.10
N LEU A 272 9.46 3.79 3.59
CA LEU A 272 9.56 5.05 2.85
C LEU A 272 8.91 4.91 1.46
N ASP A 273 9.10 3.77 0.80
CA ASP A 273 8.45 3.47 -0.48
C ASP A 273 6.93 3.41 -0.34
N ALA A 274 6.43 2.78 0.74
CA ALA A 274 5.00 2.72 1.03
C ALA A 274 4.42 4.10 1.31
N ILE A 275 5.09 4.93 2.12
CA ILE A 275 4.67 6.31 2.39
C ILE A 275 4.69 7.12 1.09
N ALA A 276 5.75 7.03 0.28
CA ALA A 276 5.85 7.72 -1.01
C ALA A 276 4.67 7.36 -1.92
N ALA A 277 4.37 6.06 -2.07
CA ALA A 277 3.24 5.59 -2.85
C ALA A 277 1.90 6.16 -2.35
N VAL A 278 1.68 6.18 -1.03
CA VAL A 278 0.44 6.71 -0.44
C VAL A 278 0.29 8.22 -0.68
N VAL A 279 1.38 8.99 -0.53
CA VAL A 279 1.37 10.46 -0.70
C VAL A 279 1.25 10.86 -2.16
N ILE A 280 2.01 10.23 -3.07
CA ILE A 280 1.88 10.43 -4.53
C ILE A 280 0.46 10.05 -4.98
N GLY A 281 -0.08 8.98 -4.42
CA GLY A 281 -1.46 8.54 -4.61
C GLY A 281 -2.52 9.52 -4.12
N GLY A 282 -2.12 10.56 -3.37
CA GLY A 282 -2.97 11.67 -2.98
C GLY A 282 -3.63 11.56 -1.61
N THR A 283 -3.22 10.58 -0.80
CA THR A 283 -3.59 10.52 0.62
C THR A 283 -2.78 11.55 1.38
N SER A 284 -3.44 12.29 2.27
CA SER A 284 -2.78 13.42 2.94
C SER A 284 -2.13 13.01 4.26
N LEU A 285 -0.89 13.47 4.48
CA LEU A 285 -0.11 13.17 5.68
C LEU A 285 -0.69 13.76 6.96
N SER A 286 -1.48 14.84 6.86
CA SER A 286 -2.17 15.41 8.03
C SER A 286 -3.46 14.66 8.39
N GLY A 287 -3.81 13.59 7.67
CA GLY A 287 -5.01 12.79 7.91
C GLY A 287 -6.29 13.35 7.29
N GLY A 288 -7.36 12.57 7.40
CA GLY A 288 -8.73 12.92 7.03
C GLY A 288 -9.08 12.75 5.55
N SER A 289 -8.12 12.39 4.69
CA SER A 289 -8.34 12.22 3.24
C SER A 289 -7.39 11.18 2.64
N GLY A 290 -7.92 10.31 1.77
CA GLY A 290 -7.17 9.28 1.07
C GLY A 290 -8.06 8.27 0.37
N THR A 291 -7.51 7.52 -0.59
CA THR A 291 -8.23 6.47 -1.31
C THR A 291 -7.32 5.30 -1.67
N ILE A 292 -7.81 4.07 -1.58
CA ILE A 292 -7.05 2.88 -1.97
C ILE A 292 -6.65 2.91 -3.45
N LEU A 293 -7.53 3.38 -4.35
CA LEU A 293 -7.20 3.50 -5.76
C LEU A 293 -6.01 4.45 -6.01
N GLY A 294 -6.00 5.59 -5.31
CA GLY A 294 -4.88 6.52 -5.38
C GLY A 294 -3.57 5.87 -4.92
N THR A 295 -3.61 5.17 -3.78
CA THR A 295 -2.48 4.40 -3.26
C THR A 295 -1.95 3.38 -4.26
N ILE A 296 -2.82 2.63 -4.95
CA ILE A 296 -2.40 1.66 -5.97
C ILE A 296 -1.70 2.35 -7.13
N ILE A 297 -2.25 3.46 -7.63
CA ILE A 297 -1.61 4.25 -8.70
C ILE A 297 -0.24 4.76 -8.24
N GLY A 298 -0.13 5.26 -7.01
CA GLY A 298 1.13 5.68 -6.42
C GLY A 298 2.15 4.55 -6.28
N ALA A 299 1.71 3.35 -5.89
CA ALA A 299 2.58 2.17 -5.82
C ALA A 299 3.12 1.79 -7.22
N PHE A 300 2.28 1.83 -8.25
CA PHE A 300 2.72 1.65 -9.63
C PHE A 300 3.71 2.72 -10.08
N ILE A 301 3.48 3.99 -9.74
CA ILE A 301 4.42 5.08 -10.05
C ILE A 301 5.80 4.78 -9.43
N MET A 302 5.83 4.41 -8.15
CA MET A 302 7.08 4.09 -7.45
C MET A 302 7.79 2.88 -8.06
N SER A 303 7.06 1.79 -8.36
CA SER A 303 7.66 0.59 -8.97
C SER A 303 8.14 0.83 -10.40
N VAL A 304 7.37 1.54 -11.22
CA VAL A 304 7.76 1.88 -12.60
C VAL A 304 9.00 2.76 -12.59
N LEU A 305 9.05 3.76 -11.71
CA LEU A 305 10.18 4.67 -11.61
C LEU A 305 11.45 3.96 -11.16
N THR A 306 11.38 3.22 -10.04
CA THR A 306 12.54 2.50 -9.51
C THR A 306 13.05 1.45 -10.49
N ASN A 307 12.14 0.72 -11.15
CA ASN A 307 12.52 -0.25 -12.16
C ASN A 307 13.06 0.39 -13.45
N GLY A 308 12.47 1.48 -13.91
CA GLY A 308 12.93 2.23 -15.08
C GLY A 308 14.33 2.82 -14.87
N LEU A 309 14.63 3.37 -13.69
CA LEU A 309 15.98 3.81 -13.37
C LEU A 309 16.97 2.64 -13.33
N ARG A 310 16.54 1.50 -12.76
CA ARG A 310 17.36 0.29 -12.71
C ARG A 310 17.69 -0.26 -14.10
N ILE A 311 16.73 -0.29 -15.02
CA ILE A 311 16.95 -0.83 -16.37
C ILE A 311 17.84 0.09 -17.23
N MET A 312 17.90 1.37 -16.86
CA MET A 312 18.85 2.34 -17.42
C MET A 312 20.22 2.29 -16.73
N SER A 313 20.44 1.31 -15.84
CA SER A 313 21.69 1.12 -15.08
C SER A 313 22.07 2.34 -14.23
N VAL A 314 21.08 3.11 -13.75
CA VAL A 314 21.32 4.19 -12.79
C VAL A 314 21.73 3.56 -11.45
N ALA A 315 22.82 4.04 -10.86
CA ALA A 315 23.33 3.50 -9.61
C ALA A 315 22.29 3.63 -8.46
N GLN A 316 22.29 2.67 -7.53
CA GLN A 316 21.26 2.57 -6.48
C GLN A 316 21.24 3.80 -5.56
N GLU A 317 22.39 4.41 -5.31
CA GLU A 317 22.54 5.62 -4.51
C GLU A 317 21.75 6.79 -5.15
N TRP A 318 21.81 6.92 -6.48
CA TRP A 318 21.04 7.92 -7.21
C TRP A 318 19.54 7.61 -7.23
N GLN A 319 19.16 6.34 -7.25
CA GLN A 319 17.75 5.95 -7.12
C GLN A 319 17.18 6.38 -5.75
N ILE A 320 17.97 6.27 -4.68
CA ILE A 320 17.59 6.74 -3.33
C ILE A 320 17.44 8.26 -3.32
N VAL A 321 18.38 9.01 -3.92
CA VAL A 321 18.30 10.47 -4.04
C VAL A 321 17.02 10.91 -4.77
N VAL A 322 16.70 10.27 -5.91
CA VAL A 322 15.49 10.57 -6.67
C VAL A 322 14.23 10.26 -5.85
N THR A 323 14.22 9.12 -5.17
CA THR A 323 13.10 8.73 -4.30
C THR A 323 12.86 9.76 -3.19
N GLY A 324 13.92 10.22 -2.52
CA GLY A 324 13.82 11.28 -1.51
C GLY A 324 13.29 12.60 -2.07
N LEU A 325 13.78 13.03 -3.23
CA LEU A 325 13.30 14.24 -3.90
C LEU A 325 11.81 14.15 -4.24
N ILE A 326 11.36 13.01 -4.75
CA ILE A 326 9.94 12.78 -5.09
C ILE A 326 9.07 12.88 -3.84
N ILE A 327 9.48 12.29 -2.71
CA ILE A 327 8.74 12.39 -1.46
C ILE A 327 8.62 13.86 -1.03
N ILE A 328 9.71 14.61 -1.02
CA ILE A 328 9.71 16.04 -0.66
C ILE A 328 8.74 16.81 -1.55
N LEU A 329 8.82 16.63 -2.87
CA LEU A 329 7.94 17.31 -3.82
C LEU A 329 6.47 16.91 -3.66
N ALA A 330 6.19 15.63 -3.40
CA ALA A 330 4.84 15.13 -3.18
C ALA A 330 4.22 15.72 -1.91
N VAL A 331 4.98 15.76 -0.81
CA VAL A 331 4.55 16.36 0.45
C VAL A 331 4.35 17.88 0.31
N TYR A 332 5.29 18.57 -0.33
CA TYR A 332 5.15 20.01 -0.58
C TYR A 332 3.92 20.33 -1.44
N ALA A 333 3.66 19.51 -2.47
CA ALA A 333 2.46 19.63 -3.28
C ALA A 333 1.17 19.40 -2.47
N ASP A 334 1.16 18.45 -1.52
CA ASP A 334 0.03 18.22 -0.60
C ASP A 334 -0.24 19.47 0.26
N ILE A 335 0.81 20.06 0.84
CA ILE A 335 0.71 21.29 1.67
C ILE A 335 0.14 22.46 0.85
N LEU A 336 0.65 22.70 -0.36
CA LEU A 336 0.18 23.78 -1.22
C LEU A 336 -1.29 23.61 -1.65
N ARG A 337 -1.74 22.38 -1.87
CA ARG A 337 -3.14 22.08 -2.23
C ARG A 337 -4.09 22.39 -1.08
N ARG A 338 -3.71 22.08 0.16
CA ARG A 338 -4.51 22.40 1.35
C ARG A 338 -4.70 23.90 1.54
N LYS A 339 -3.65 24.71 1.36
CA LYS A 339 -3.74 26.19 1.50
C LYS A 339 -4.72 26.84 0.51
N LYS A 340 -5.03 26.19 -0.61
CA LYS A 340 -6.02 26.67 -1.59
C LYS A 340 -7.45 26.19 -1.29
N SER A 341 -7.61 25.20 -0.41
CA SER A 341 -8.89 24.51 -0.15
C SER A 341 -9.51 24.86 1.21
N GLY A 342 -8.74 25.44 2.12
CA GLY A 342 -9.21 26.04 3.38
C GLY A 342 -9.04 27.55 3.35
#